data_AF-A0A1Q9UN28-F1
#
_entry.id   AF-A0A1Q9UN28-F1
#
_cell.length_a   1.000
_cell.length_b   1.000
_cell.length_c   1.000
_cell.angle_alpha   90.00
_cell.angle_beta   90.00
_cell.angle_gamma   90.00
#
_symmetry.space_group_name_H-M   'P 1'
#
loop_
_entity.id
_entity.type
_entity.pdbx_description
1 polymer ?
#
loop_
_entity_poly.entity_id
_entity_poly.type
_entity_poly.pdbx_seq_one_letter_code
_entity_poly.pdbx_strand_id
1 'polypeptide(L)'
;MTSGSSGHSGASGAAESAESAAYWATGLVRIQPGEIALRGYPIEELIGRFSFVDVAWLMVRGELPTKAESRLLEAALTAAVDHGPQAPSIAAARMAATCGVGLNNAVATGVNLLGDVHGGAGQQCLEVLDDVLARAREGRPLSTAVEAVLAEHRYVPGFGHRFHPRDPRRDPLLELVEQARDDGVVAGDHLAAAEEIELHLAEKSTKPIPMNIDGATAVIYGELGFTPELARGLFVLSRSVGILAHAWEEQQAGTRIKGPVPRSVLADYTGPDLRHPPD
;
A
#
# COMPACT_ATOMS: atom_id res chain seq x y z
N MET A 1 29.45 65.44 18.43
CA MET A 1 29.84 64.57 17.30
C MET A 1 30.48 63.35 17.94
N THR A 2 30.02 62.12 17.79
CA THR A 2 29.43 61.46 16.64
C THR A 2 28.36 60.45 17.07
N SER A 3 27.26 60.48 16.34
CA SER A 3 26.24 59.46 16.22
C SER A 3 26.75 58.21 15.51
N GLY A 4 26.13 57.07 15.81
CA GLY A 4 25.83 56.05 14.81
C GLY A 4 26.48 54.68 15.04
N SER A 5 25.65 53.68 15.35
CA SER A 5 25.60 52.36 14.68
C SER A 5 25.04 51.29 15.62
N SER A 6 23.77 50.95 15.46
CA SER A 6 23.24 49.61 15.82
C SER A 6 21.79 49.48 15.33
N GLY A 7 21.60 49.00 14.11
CA GLY A 7 20.25 48.83 13.54
C GLY A 7 20.10 47.74 12.47
N HIS A 8 21.10 46.89 12.24
CA HIS A 8 21.10 45.97 11.09
C HIS A 8 20.90 44.48 11.44
N SER A 9 20.77 44.07 12.70
CA SER A 9 20.69 42.64 13.07
C SER A 9 19.28 42.05 13.22
N GLY A 10 18.25 42.88 13.36
CA GLY A 10 16.87 42.41 13.61
C GLY A 10 16.10 41.99 12.36
N ALA A 11 16.37 42.64 11.22
CA ALA A 11 15.67 42.38 9.97
C ALA A 11 16.17 41.10 9.28
N SER A 12 17.47 40.77 9.40
CA SER A 12 18.04 39.56 8.82
C SER A 12 17.58 38.29 9.53
N GLY A 13 17.51 38.29 10.87
CA GLY A 13 17.03 37.15 11.64
C GLY A 13 15.54 36.86 11.46
N ALA A 14 14.71 37.89 11.27
CA ALA A 14 13.29 37.72 10.94
C ALA A 14 13.09 37.16 9.52
N ALA A 15 13.92 37.58 8.56
CA ALA A 15 13.90 37.05 7.20
C ALA A 15 14.37 35.59 7.13
N GLU A 16 15.47 35.23 7.81
CA GLU A 16 15.97 33.85 7.90
C GLU A 16 14.97 32.92 8.61
N SER A 17 14.25 33.42 9.63
CA SER A 17 13.18 32.68 10.29
C SER A 17 11.96 32.46 9.39
N ALA A 18 11.59 33.45 8.57
CA ALA A 18 10.49 33.32 7.62
C ALA A 18 10.84 32.35 6.48
N GLU A 19 12.09 32.39 6.00
CA GLU A 19 12.61 31.47 4.99
C GLU A 19 12.67 30.02 5.51
N SER A 20 13.11 29.82 6.76
CA SER A 20 13.11 28.51 7.42
C SER A 20 11.69 27.96 7.63
N ALA A 21 10.72 28.82 7.96
CA ALA A 21 9.33 28.43 8.10
C ALA A 21 8.70 28.06 6.74
N ALA A 22 9.01 28.81 5.68
CA ALA A 22 8.56 28.51 4.32
C ALA A 22 9.14 27.19 3.80
N TYR A 23 10.38 26.86 4.15
CA TYR A 23 11.04 25.60 3.75
C TYR A 23 10.29 24.35 4.25
N TRP A 24 9.74 24.40 5.47
CA TRP A 24 8.97 23.29 6.07
C TRP A 24 7.45 23.45 5.94
N ALA A 25 6.97 24.41 5.13
CA ALA A 25 5.54 24.67 4.99
C ALA A 25 4.80 23.44 4.45
N THR A 26 3.62 23.17 5.00
CA THR A 26 2.78 22.03 4.60
C THR A 26 1.32 22.44 4.49
N GLY A 27 0.63 21.86 3.50
CA GLY A 27 -0.82 21.99 3.33
C GLY A 27 -1.61 20.88 4.04
N LEU A 28 -0.95 19.99 4.80
CA LEU A 28 -1.56 18.81 5.42
C LEU A 28 -2.09 19.08 6.82
N VAL A 29 -1.25 19.67 7.67
CA VAL A 29 -1.53 19.84 9.10
C VAL A 29 -1.14 21.24 9.53
N ARG A 30 -2.05 21.91 10.25
CA ARG A 30 -1.73 23.11 11.02
C ARG A 30 -1.55 22.73 12.49
N ILE A 31 -0.42 23.11 13.08
CA ILE A 31 -0.12 22.91 14.50
C ILE A 31 0.30 24.24 15.11
N GLN A 32 -0.37 24.64 16.19
CA GLN A 32 -0.02 25.78 17.04
C GLN A 32 -0.32 25.42 18.51
N PRO A 33 0.16 26.18 19.50
CA PRO A 33 -0.23 25.95 20.90
C PRO A 33 -1.77 25.96 21.07
N GLY A 34 -2.35 24.80 21.35
CA GLY A 34 -3.80 24.62 21.51
C GLY A 34 -4.58 24.38 20.21
N GLU A 35 -3.93 24.28 19.05
CA GLU A 35 -4.60 24.04 17.76
C GLU A 35 -3.92 22.89 17.01
N ILE A 36 -4.71 21.90 16.60
CA ILE A 36 -4.31 20.88 15.62
C ILE A 36 -5.45 20.75 14.61
N ALA A 37 -5.18 21.06 13.35
CA ALA A 37 -6.14 20.89 12.27
C ALA A 37 -5.55 20.06 11.13
N LEU A 38 -6.26 19.01 10.73
CA LEU A 38 -5.92 18.18 9.58
C LEU A 38 -6.70 18.70 8.37
N ARG A 39 -6.00 19.20 7.34
CA ARG A 39 -6.62 19.78 6.14
C ARG A 39 -7.70 20.84 6.45
N GLY A 40 -7.54 21.58 7.54
CA GLY A 40 -8.47 22.62 7.98
C GLY A 40 -9.57 22.17 8.94
N TYR A 41 -9.71 20.87 9.22
CA TYR A 41 -10.65 20.34 10.22
C TYR A 41 -9.97 20.20 11.59
N PRO A 42 -10.49 20.80 12.67
CA PRO A 42 -9.97 20.60 14.03
C PRO A 42 -10.00 19.12 14.43
N ILE A 43 -8.91 18.60 15.01
CA ILE A 43 -8.79 17.17 15.28
C ILE A 43 -9.81 16.67 16.32
N GLU A 44 -10.17 17.51 17.28
CA GLU A 44 -11.22 17.23 18.27
C GLU A 44 -12.60 17.05 17.64
N GLU A 45 -12.84 17.61 16.46
CA GLU A 45 -14.07 17.41 15.70
C GLU A 45 -14.04 16.14 14.84
N LEU A 46 -12.85 15.59 14.58
CA LEU A 46 -12.69 14.33 13.86
C LEU A 46 -12.83 13.12 14.79
N ILE A 47 -12.23 13.22 15.98
CA ILE A 47 -12.21 12.13 16.97
C ILE A 47 -13.64 11.73 17.38
N GLY A 48 -13.95 10.44 17.22
CA GLY A 48 -15.26 9.87 17.59
C GLY A 48 -16.38 10.14 16.58
N ARG A 49 -16.15 10.96 15.55
CA ARG A 49 -17.11 11.26 14.47
C ARG A 49 -16.73 10.63 13.14
N PHE A 50 -15.42 10.46 12.91
CA PHE A 50 -14.86 9.86 11.70
C PHE A 50 -13.96 8.69 12.07
N SER A 51 -13.95 7.68 11.20
CA SER A 51 -13.08 6.51 11.33
C SER A 51 -11.62 6.86 11.03
N PHE A 52 -10.71 5.96 11.40
CA PHE A 52 -9.32 6.07 10.97
C PHE A 52 -9.18 6.09 9.44
N VAL A 53 -10.03 5.35 8.73
CA VAL A 53 -10.04 5.28 7.26
C VAL A 53 -10.46 6.63 6.66
N ASP A 54 -11.47 7.29 7.23
CA ASP A 54 -11.90 8.62 6.80
C ASP A 54 -10.78 9.66 6.96
N VAL A 55 -10.09 9.63 8.10
CA VAL A 55 -8.98 10.55 8.37
C VAL A 55 -7.77 10.24 7.49
N ALA A 56 -7.47 8.96 7.23
CA ALA A 56 -6.42 8.58 6.29
C ALA A 56 -6.73 9.08 4.88
N TRP A 57 -7.97 8.91 4.41
CA TRP A 57 -8.47 9.46 3.15
C TRP A 57 -8.29 10.97 3.10
N LEU A 58 -8.76 11.71 4.11
CA LEU A 58 -8.62 13.17 4.21
C LEU A 58 -7.17 13.61 4.03
N MET A 59 -6.23 12.93 4.69
CA MET A 59 -4.81 13.30 4.61
C MET A 59 -4.27 13.18 3.19
N VAL A 60 -4.63 12.12 2.46
CA VAL A 60 -4.08 11.85 1.13
C VAL A 60 -4.91 12.44 -0.02
N ARG A 61 -6.18 12.79 0.19
CA ARG A 61 -7.10 13.33 -0.83
C ARG A 61 -7.52 14.78 -0.61
N GLY A 62 -7.30 15.33 0.58
CA GLY A 62 -7.58 16.73 0.91
C GLY A 62 -8.98 16.99 1.46
N GLU A 63 -9.97 16.15 1.14
CA GLU A 63 -11.34 16.26 1.65
C GLU A 63 -11.81 14.94 2.27
N LEU A 64 -12.83 15.00 3.12
CA LEU A 64 -13.45 13.81 3.73
C LEU A 64 -14.20 12.97 2.67
N PRO A 65 -14.14 11.63 2.75
CA PRO A 65 -14.92 10.78 1.86
C PRO A 65 -16.41 10.82 2.21
N THR A 66 -17.24 10.48 1.24
CA THR A 66 -18.60 10.03 1.53
C THR A 66 -18.57 8.70 2.29
N LYS A 67 -19.67 8.36 2.97
CA LYS A 67 -19.78 7.08 3.69
C LYS A 67 -19.60 5.86 2.78
N ALA A 68 -20.02 5.97 1.52
CA ALA A 68 -19.91 4.86 0.57
C ALA A 68 -18.46 4.68 0.08
N GLU A 69 -17.75 5.76 -0.23
CA GLU A 69 -16.32 5.72 -0.56
C GLU A 69 -15.49 5.18 0.61
N SER A 70 -15.80 5.64 1.84
CA SER A 70 -15.15 5.17 3.06
C SER A 70 -15.32 3.66 3.24
N ARG A 71 -16.54 3.15 3.04
CA ARG A 71 -16.84 1.72 3.13
C ARG A 71 -16.06 0.88 2.12
N LEU A 72 -15.92 1.35 0.88
CA LEU A 72 -15.11 0.67 -0.13
C LEU A 72 -13.62 0.64 0.25
N LEU A 73 -13.07 1.78 0.65
CA LEU A 73 -11.67 1.86 1.09
C LEU A 73 -11.43 0.96 2.31
N GLU A 74 -12.33 1.00 3.30
CA GLU A 74 -12.24 0.16 4.50
C GLU A 74 -12.25 -1.33 4.15
N ALA A 75 -13.08 -1.76 3.20
CA ALA A 75 -13.11 -3.15 2.74
C ALA A 75 -11.77 -3.57 2.11
N ALA A 76 -11.21 -2.75 1.22
CA ALA A 76 -9.91 -3.01 0.60
C ALA A 76 -8.78 -3.09 1.64
N LEU A 77 -8.74 -2.12 2.56
CA LEU A 77 -7.75 -2.11 3.65
C LEU A 77 -7.91 -3.33 4.55
N THR A 78 -9.13 -3.71 4.92
CA THR A 78 -9.40 -4.88 5.77
C THR A 78 -8.91 -6.17 5.13
N ALA A 79 -9.17 -6.35 3.83
CA ALA A 79 -8.78 -7.56 3.10
C ALA A 79 -7.25 -7.72 2.95
N ALA A 80 -6.49 -6.62 3.08
CA ALA A 80 -5.05 -6.60 2.94
C ALA A 80 -4.25 -6.71 4.27
N VAL A 81 -4.94 -6.69 5.42
CA VAL A 81 -4.32 -6.57 6.77
C VAL A 81 -3.24 -7.62 7.01
N ASP A 82 -3.50 -8.87 6.67
CA ASP A 82 -2.58 -9.98 6.94
C ASP A 82 -2.70 -11.08 5.88
N HIS A 83 -1.62 -11.86 5.73
CA HIS A 83 -1.61 -13.09 4.92
C HIS A 83 -0.74 -14.18 5.57
N GLY A 84 -0.59 -14.09 6.89
CA GLY A 84 0.18 -15.03 7.70
C GLY A 84 1.70 -14.94 7.52
N PRO A 85 2.44 -15.70 8.34
CA PRO A 85 3.91 -15.66 8.39
C PRO A 85 4.61 -16.26 7.17
N GLN A 86 3.86 -16.74 6.17
CA GLN A 86 4.41 -17.17 4.89
C GLN A 86 4.78 -15.95 4.02
N ALA A 87 4.15 -14.81 4.26
CA ALA A 87 4.55 -13.55 3.64
C ALA A 87 5.94 -13.12 4.15
N PRO A 88 6.92 -12.83 3.28
CA PRO A 88 8.27 -12.43 3.68
C PRO A 88 8.33 -11.29 4.69
N SER A 89 7.49 -10.26 4.52
CA SER A 89 7.41 -9.11 5.45
C SER A 89 7.01 -9.52 6.87
N ILE A 90 6.06 -10.44 7.01
CA ILE A 90 5.59 -10.93 8.33
C ILE A 90 6.66 -11.85 8.93
N ALA A 91 7.22 -12.77 8.14
CA ALA A 91 8.30 -13.65 8.58
C ALA A 91 9.50 -12.85 9.14
N ALA A 92 9.92 -11.83 8.40
CA ALA A 92 11.05 -10.99 8.79
C ALA A 92 10.77 -10.16 10.04
N ALA A 93 9.56 -9.59 10.18
CA ALA A 93 9.18 -8.86 11.38
C ALA A 93 9.21 -9.75 12.63
N ARG A 94 8.72 -10.99 12.52
CA ARG A 94 8.81 -11.98 13.60
C ARG A 94 10.26 -12.35 13.90
N MET A 95 11.09 -12.61 12.89
CA MET A 95 12.51 -12.88 13.10
C MET A 95 13.19 -11.72 13.82
N ALA A 96 12.99 -10.48 13.35
CA ALA A 96 13.54 -9.26 13.94
C ALA A 96 13.09 -9.09 15.40
N ALA A 97 11.82 -9.35 15.71
CA ALA A 97 11.30 -9.30 17.07
C ALA A 97 12.12 -10.18 18.06
N THR A 98 12.59 -11.35 17.63
CA THR A 98 13.41 -12.25 18.47
C THR A 98 14.89 -11.84 18.59
N CYS A 99 15.32 -10.81 17.86
CA CYS A 99 16.68 -10.26 17.91
C CYS A 99 16.83 -9.11 18.92
N GLY A 100 15.75 -8.68 19.58
CA GLY A 100 15.80 -7.63 20.61
C GLY A 100 15.86 -6.20 20.07
N VAL A 101 15.45 -5.96 18.82
CA VAL A 101 15.48 -4.64 18.18
C VAL A 101 14.36 -3.69 18.63
N GLY A 102 13.39 -4.19 19.43
CA GLY A 102 12.19 -3.46 19.81
C GLY A 102 11.10 -3.47 18.74
N LEU A 103 9.87 -3.13 19.13
CA LEU A 103 8.69 -3.28 18.27
C LEU A 103 8.72 -2.37 17.04
N ASN A 104 9.14 -1.11 17.19
CA ASN A 104 9.26 -0.16 16.08
C ASN A 104 10.17 -0.70 14.95
N ASN A 105 11.35 -1.22 15.31
CA ASN A 105 12.30 -1.74 14.33
C ASN A 105 11.85 -3.07 13.72
N ALA A 106 11.10 -3.89 14.46
CA ALA A 106 10.50 -5.11 13.93
C ALA A 106 9.43 -4.77 12.86
N VAL A 107 8.59 -3.76 13.12
CA VAL A 107 7.62 -3.26 12.14
C VAL A 107 8.31 -2.66 10.93
N ALA A 108 9.29 -1.77 11.14
CA ALA A 108 10.06 -1.17 10.06
C ALA A 108 10.75 -2.22 9.17
N THR A 109 11.25 -3.31 9.77
CA THR A 109 11.82 -4.44 9.04
C THR A 109 10.79 -5.10 8.14
N GLY A 110 9.58 -5.37 8.65
CA GLY A 110 8.49 -5.93 7.83
C GLY A 110 8.08 -5.00 6.69
N VAL A 111 7.94 -3.70 6.97
CA VAL A 111 7.54 -2.68 5.98
C VAL A 111 8.60 -2.52 4.88
N ASN A 112 9.90 -2.51 5.23
CA ASN A 112 10.99 -2.38 4.26
C ASN A 112 11.10 -3.54 3.27
N LEU A 113 10.42 -4.66 3.53
CA LEU A 113 10.34 -5.80 2.62
C LEU A 113 9.18 -5.66 1.62
N LEU A 114 8.28 -4.69 1.82
CA LEU A 114 7.22 -4.40 0.87
C LEU A 114 7.79 -3.54 -0.28
N GLY A 115 7.71 -4.06 -1.49
CA GLY A 115 8.28 -3.45 -2.70
C GLY A 115 7.71 -4.10 -3.97
N ASP A 116 8.38 -3.94 -5.11
CA ASP A 116 7.80 -4.31 -6.42
C ASP A 116 7.42 -5.79 -6.56
N VAL A 117 8.18 -6.69 -5.93
CA VAL A 117 7.94 -8.14 -6.01
C VAL A 117 7.03 -8.63 -4.88
N HIS A 118 7.18 -8.08 -3.67
CA HIS A 118 6.40 -8.47 -2.49
C HIS A 118 5.53 -7.30 -2.04
N GLY A 119 4.23 -7.34 -2.36
CA GLY A 119 3.29 -6.24 -2.08
C GLY A 119 3.16 -5.18 -3.19
N GLY A 120 3.87 -5.35 -4.32
CA GLY A 120 3.83 -4.40 -5.43
C GLY A 120 2.76 -4.67 -6.49
N ALA A 121 2.16 -5.87 -6.49
CA ALA A 121 1.25 -6.32 -7.54
C ALA A 121 -0.03 -5.48 -7.66
N GLY A 122 -0.56 -4.94 -6.55
CA GLY A 122 -1.75 -4.08 -6.58
C GLY A 122 -1.51 -2.78 -7.36
N GLN A 123 -0.38 -2.11 -7.12
CA GLN A 123 0.01 -0.92 -7.90
C GLN A 123 0.17 -1.26 -9.38
N GLN A 124 0.93 -2.33 -9.68
CA GLN A 124 1.17 -2.73 -11.07
C GLN A 124 -0.11 -3.13 -11.79
N CYS A 125 -1.07 -3.74 -11.07
CA CYS A 125 -2.38 -4.06 -11.61
C CYS A 125 -3.16 -2.78 -11.94
N LEU A 126 -3.16 -1.80 -11.05
CA LEU A 126 -3.84 -0.51 -11.32
C LEU A 126 -3.20 0.23 -12.50
N GLU A 127 -1.87 0.21 -12.65
CA GLU A 127 -1.18 0.75 -13.84
C GLU A 127 -1.65 0.08 -15.14
N VAL A 128 -1.84 -1.25 -15.12
CA VAL A 128 -2.37 -2.00 -16.27
C VAL A 128 -3.82 -1.61 -16.56
N LEU A 129 -4.66 -1.49 -15.53
CA LEU A 129 -6.07 -1.09 -15.69
C LEU A 129 -6.17 0.34 -16.25
N ASP A 130 -5.36 1.27 -15.75
CA ASP A 130 -5.33 2.65 -16.22
C ASP A 130 -4.87 2.74 -17.70
N ASP A 131 -3.90 1.93 -18.13
CA ASP A 131 -3.48 1.87 -19.55
C ASP A 131 -4.60 1.31 -20.45
N VAL A 132 -5.27 0.23 -20.01
CA VAL A 132 -6.45 -0.31 -20.73
C VAL A 132 -7.52 0.77 -20.91
N LEU A 133 -7.86 1.48 -19.83
CA LEU A 133 -8.88 2.53 -19.86
C LEU A 133 -8.45 3.74 -20.70
N ALA A 134 -7.17 4.12 -20.67
CA ALA A 134 -6.63 5.19 -21.51
C ALA A 134 -6.79 4.84 -23.00
N ARG A 135 -6.39 3.63 -23.40
CA ARG A 135 -6.53 3.14 -24.78
C ARG A 135 -8.01 3.01 -25.21
N ALA A 136 -8.89 2.61 -24.30
CA ALA A 136 -10.33 2.56 -24.57
C ALA A 136 -10.94 3.96 -24.81
N ARG A 137 -10.52 4.97 -24.03
CA ARG A 137 -10.94 6.37 -24.19
C ARG A 137 -10.52 7.01 -25.52
N GLU A 138 -9.48 6.47 -26.17
CA GLU A 138 -9.10 6.84 -27.54
C GLU A 138 -10.05 6.29 -28.63
N GLY A 139 -11.16 5.65 -28.23
CA GLY A 139 -12.18 5.10 -29.13
C GLY A 139 -11.97 3.63 -29.50
N ARG A 140 -11.05 2.93 -28.84
CA ARG A 140 -10.87 1.49 -29.03
C ARG A 140 -11.93 0.71 -28.23
N PRO A 141 -12.48 -0.38 -28.77
CA PRO A 141 -13.26 -1.32 -27.97
C PRO A 141 -12.43 -1.83 -26.78
N LEU A 142 -13.05 -2.03 -25.62
CA LEU A 142 -12.36 -2.45 -24.39
C LEU A 142 -11.58 -3.76 -24.59
N SER A 143 -12.17 -4.74 -25.26
CA SER A 143 -11.52 -6.02 -25.59
C SER A 143 -10.23 -5.85 -26.40
N THR A 144 -10.23 -4.95 -27.38
CA THR A 144 -9.04 -4.64 -28.19
C THR A 144 -7.99 -3.86 -27.39
N ALA A 145 -8.42 -2.98 -26.47
CA ALA A 145 -7.51 -2.31 -25.56
C ALA A 145 -6.82 -3.31 -24.62
N VAL A 146 -7.57 -4.23 -24.02
CA VAL A 146 -7.06 -5.33 -23.20
C VAL A 146 -6.08 -6.18 -23.99
N GLU A 147 -6.43 -6.62 -25.20
CA GLU A 147 -5.53 -7.42 -26.03
C GLU A 147 -4.19 -6.71 -26.27
N ALA A 148 -4.25 -5.42 -26.62
CA ALA A 148 -3.06 -4.62 -26.90
C ALA A 148 -2.16 -4.45 -25.67
N VAL A 149 -2.73 -4.13 -24.50
CA VAL A 149 -1.96 -4.01 -23.26
C VAL A 149 -1.36 -5.36 -22.89
N LEU A 150 -2.15 -6.42 -22.86
CA LEU A 150 -1.69 -7.73 -22.43
C LEU A 150 -0.61 -8.34 -23.35
N ALA A 151 -0.49 -7.89 -24.61
CA ALA A 151 0.61 -8.27 -25.49
C ALA A 151 1.98 -7.74 -25.02
N GLU A 152 2.00 -6.68 -24.21
CA GLU A 152 3.21 -6.05 -23.66
C GLU A 152 3.64 -6.68 -22.32
N HIS A 153 2.80 -7.53 -21.72
CA HIS A 153 3.03 -8.15 -20.43
C HIS A 153 3.28 -9.65 -20.54
N ARG A 154 4.43 -10.12 -20.03
CA ARG A 154 4.69 -11.55 -19.86
C ARG A 154 3.83 -12.17 -18.75
N TYR A 155 3.56 -11.40 -17.70
CA TYR A 155 2.74 -11.77 -16.55
C TYR A 155 1.82 -10.59 -16.23
N VAL A 156 0.55 -10.87 -15.95
CA VAL A 156 -0.44 -9.84 -15.64
C VAL A 156 -0.56 -9.69 -14.12
N PRO A 157 -0.12 -8.56 -13.54
CA PRO A 157 -0.25 -8.31 -12.11
C PRO A 157 -1.72 -8.29 -11.67
N GLY A 158 -2.02 -8.78 -10.48
CA GLY A 158 -3.39 -8.88 -9.95
C GLY A 158 -4.19 -10.12 -10.39
N PHE A 159 -3.61 -10.99 -11.23
CA PHE A 159 -4.26 -12.21 -11.72
C PHE A 159 -3.44 -13.46 -11.42
N GLY A 160 -4.12 -14.51 -10.97
CA GLY A 160 -3.53 -15.75 -10.51
C GLY A 160 -2.87 -15.63 -9.14
N HIS A 161 -2.82 -16.74 -8.39
CA HIS A 161 -2.21 -16.75 -7.06
C HIS A 161 -1.55 -18.11 -6.79
N ARG A 162 -0.35 -18.11 -6.18
CA ARG A 162 0.43 -19.34 -5.93
C ARG A 162 -0.24 -20.29 -4.94
N PHE A 163 -0.87 -19.73 -3.91
CA PHE A 163 -1.56 -20.48 -2.84
C PHE A 163 -3.07 -20.70 -3.08
N HIS A 164 -3.81 -19.64 -3.48
CA HIS A 164 -5.26 -19.69 -3.65
C HIS A 164 -5.65 -19.96 -5.10
N PRO A 165 -6.35 -21.07 -5.43
CA PRO A 165 -6.92 -21.26 -6.76
C PRO A 165 -7.93 -20.19 -7.14
N ARG A 166 -8.70 -19.71 -6.15
CA ARG A 166 -9.57 -18.53 -6.19
C ARG A 166 -9.45 -17.84 -4.84
N ASP A 167 -9.09 -16.55 -4.82
CA ASP A 167 -8.88 -15.85 -3.56
C ASP A 167 -10.23 -15.62 -2.85
N PRO A 168 -10.41 -16.06 -1.59
CA PRO A 168 -11.68 -15.95 -0.89
C PRO A 168 -12.12 -14.49 -0.63
N ARG A 169 -11.21 -13.53 -0.79
CA ARG A 169 -11.50 -12.10 -0.61
C ARG A 169 -11.94 -11.42 -1.90
N ARG A 170 -11.68 -12.01 -3.08
CA ARG A 170 -12.03 -11.43 -4.38
C ARG A 170 -13.51 -11.13 -4.46
N ASP A 171 -14.35 -12.17 -4.34
CA ASP A 171 -15.77 -12.07 -4.63
C ASP A 171 -16.50 -11.08 -3.70
N PRO A 172 -16.30 -11.11 -2.37
CA PRO A 172 -16.90 -10.10 -1.49
C PRO A 172 -16.48 -8.66 -1.79
N LEU A 173 -15.25 -8.44 -2.28
CA LEU A 173 -14.78 -7.11 -2.65
C LEU A 173 -15.43 -6.62 -3.94
N LEU A 174 -15.51 -7.48 -4.97
CA LEU A 174 -16.12 -7.12 -6.24
C LEU A 174 -17.63 -6.90 -6.10
N GLU A 175 -18.32 -7.69 -5.27
CA GLU A 175 -19.74 -7.47 -4.93
C GLU A 175 -19.98 -6.07 -4.32
N LEU A 176 -19.04 -5.57 -3.51
CA LEU A 176 -19.13 -4.21 -2.96
C LEU A 176 -18.90 -3.14 -4.04
N VAL A 177 -18.02 -3.39 -5.02
CA VAL A 177 -17.80 -2.48 -6.16
C VAL A 177 -19.03 -2.45 -7.07
N GLU A 178 -19.62 -3.61 -7.37
CA GLU A 178 -20.87 -3.71 -8.14
C GLU A 178 -22.00 -2.94 -7.46
N GLN A 179 -22.19 -3.12 -6.15
CA GLN A 179 -23.19 -2.37 -5.40
C GLN A 179 -22.91 -0.86 -5.44
N ALA A 180 -21.65 -0.44 -5.27
CA ALA A 180 -21.28 0.97 -5.32
C ALA A 180 -21.48 1.58 -6.72
N ARG A 181 -21.26 0.81 -7.79
CA ARG A 181 -21.58 1.21 -9.16
C ARG A 181 -23.08 1.39 -9.34
N ASP A 182 -23.88 0.42 -8.89
CA ASP A 182 -25.34 0.44 -9.02
C ASP A 182 -25.96 1.60 -8.21
N ASP A 183 -25.34 1.97 -7.09
CA ASP A 183 -25.70 3.13 -6.26
C ASP A 183 -25.16 4.47 -6.81
N GLY A 184 -24.39 4.45 -7.91
CA GLY A 184 -23.81 5.64 -8.56
C GLY A 184 -22.67 6.30 -7.78
N VAL A 185 -22.03 5.56 -6.86
CA VAL A 185 -20.87 6.02 -6.06
C VAL A 185 -19.59 6.00 -6.91
N VAL A 186 -19.46 4.99 -7.77
CA VAL A 186 -18.32 4.81 -8.69
C VAL A 186 -18.81 4.49 -10.10
N ALA A 187 -17.94 4.61 -11.11
CA ALA A 187 -18.32 4.43 -12.51
C ALA A 187 -18.40 2.94 -12.92
N GLY A 188 -17.55 2.09 -12.33
CA GLY A 188 -17.41 0.68 -12.71
C GLY A 188 -16.44 0.45 -13.89
N ASP A 189 -15.68 1.46 -14.31
CA ASP A 189 -14.74 1.39 -15.43
C ASP A 189 -13.58 0.42 -15.13
N HIS A 190 -12.96 0.52 -13.94
CA HIS A 190 -11.86 -0.35 -13.53
C HIS A 190 -12.35 -1.79 -13.30
N LEU A 191 -13.58 -1.96 -12.78
CA LEU A 191 -14.20 -3.27 -12.68
C LEU A 191 -14.36 -3.92 -14.06
N ALA A 192 -14.97 -3.19 -15.02
CA ALA A 192 -15.18 -3.70 -16.37
C ALA A 192 -13.87 -4.05 -17.08
N ALA A 193 -12.83 -3.21 -16.94
CA ALA A 193 -11.51 -3.48 -17.49
C ALA A 193 -10.90 -4.76 -16.88
N ALA A 194 -11.03 -4.95 -15.58
CA ALA A 194 -10.44 -6.10 -14.90
C ALA A 194 -11.18 -7.42 -15.20
N GLU A 195 -12.51 -7.37 -15.36
CA GLU A 195 -13.31 -8.51 -15.82
C GLU A 195 -12.96 -8.91 -17.26
N GLU A 196 -12.79 -7.93 -18.16
CA GLU A 196 -12.36 -8.18 -19.54
C GLU A 196 -10.96 -8.81 -19.60
N ILE A 197 -10.03 -8.36 -18.74
CA ILE A 197 -8.73 -9.02 -18.58
C ILE A 197 -8.89 -10.48 -18.11
N GLU A 198 -9.73 -10.75 -17.10
CA GLU A 198 -9.96 -12.11 -16.60
C GLU A 198 -10.51 -13.04 -17.71
N LEU A 199 -11.46 -12.52 -18.50
CA LEU A 199 -12.04 -13.23 -19.64
C LEU A 199 -10.98 -13.56 -20.69
N HIS A 200 -10.18 -12.57 -21.11
CA HIS A 200 -9.13 -12.77 -22.11
C HIS A 200 -8.04 -13.76 -21.64
N LEU A 201 -7.69 -13.73 -20.35
CA LEU A 201 -6.76 -14.69 -19.75
C LEU A 201 -7.33 -16.10 -19.70
N ALA A 202 -8.63 -16.25 -19.45
CA ALA A 202 -9.32 -17.54 -19.44
C ALA A 202 -9.35 -18.17 -20.84
N GLU A 203 -9.49 -17.38 -21.91
CA GLU A 203 -9.48 -17.89 -23.30
C GLU A 203 -8.11 -18.40 -23.75
N LYS A 204 -7.02 -17.79 -23.26
CA LYS A 204 -5.64 -18.13 -23.64
C LYS A 204 -4.99 -19.23 -22.79
N SER A 205 -5.69 -19.73 -21.78
CA SER A 205 -5.14 -20.68 -20.81
C SER A 205 -6.01 -21.93 -20.68
N THR A 206 -5.36 -23.08 -20.51
CA THR A 206 -6.07 -24.33 -20.20
C THR A 206 -6.56 -24.41 -18.75
N LYS A 207 -6.13 -23.47 -17.90
CA LYS A 207 -6.55 -23.33 -16.50
C LYS A 207 -7.02 -21.90 -16.23
N PRO A 208 -8.11 -21.71 -15.46
CA PRO A 208 -8.55 -20.38 -15.06
C PRO A 208 -7.43 -19.60 -14.35
N ILE A 209 -7.27 -18.33 -14.70
CA ILE A 209 -6.35 -17.39 -14.04
C ILE A 209 -7.19 -16.27 -13.44
N PRO A 210 -7.89 -16.54 -12.31
CA PRO A 210 -8.82 -15.57 -11.76
C PRO A 210 -8.09 -14.38 -11.16
N MET A 211 -8.77 -13.25 -11.08
CA MET A 211 -8.31 -12.10 -10.30
C MET A 211 -8.03 -12.52 -8.85
N ASN A 212 -6.92 -12.04 -8.29
CA ASN A 212 -6.56 -12.27 -6.90
C ASN A 212 -6.92 -11.04 -6.04
N ILE A 213 -6.54 -11.06 -4.75
CA ILE A 213 -6.78 -9.92 -3.86
C ILE A 213 -6.16 -8.60 -4.36
N ASP A 214 -4.97 -8.66 -4.97
CA ASP A 214 -4.25 -7.47 -5.43
C ASP A 214 -5.00 -6.83 -6.61
N GLY A 215 -5.58 -7.65 -7.50
CA GLY A 215 -6.47 -7.17 -8.56
C GLY A 215 -7.77 -6.59 -8.02
N ALA A 216 -8.43 -7.27 -7.07
CA ALA A 216 -9.69 -6.79 -6.50
C ALA A 216 -9.52 -5.47 -5.73
N THR A 217 -8.42 -5.32 -5.00
CA THR A 217 -8.10 -4.05 -4.34
C THR A 217 -7.65 -2.98 -5.32
N ALA A 218 -6.92 -3.32 -6.39
CA ALA A 218 -6.59 -2.39 -7.47
C ALA A 218 -7.84 -1.81 -8.13
N VAL A 219 -8.87 -2.63 -8.40
CA VAL A 219 -10.17 -2.17 -8.88
C VAL A 219 -10.76 -1.13 -7.92
N ILE A 220 -10.86 -1.45 -6.63
CA ILE A 220 -11.40 -0.51 -5.63
C ILE A 220 -10.60 0.79 -5.60
N TYR A 221 -9.27 0.74 -5.59
CA TYR A 221 -8.43 1.94 -5.55
C TYR A 221 -8.61 2.79 -6.82
N GLY A 222 -8.71 2.16 -7.98
CA GLY A 222 -8.98 2.83 -9.26
C GLY A 222 -10.33 3.51 -9.30
N GLU A 223 -11.41 2.80 -8.91
CA GLU A 223 -12.76 3.34 -8.85
C GLU A 223 -12.88 4.53 -7.89
N LEU A 224 -12.13 4.49 -6.78
CA LEU A 224 -12.06 5.58 -5.81
C LEU A 224 -11.16 6.74 -6.27
N GLY A 225 -10.43 6.59 -7.38
CA GLY A 225 -9.58 7.62 -7.97
C GLY A 225 -8.22 7.80 -7.28
N PHE A 226 -7.67 6.76 -6.66
CA PHE A 226 -6.30 6.78 -6.15
C PHE A 226 -5.30 6.54 -7.28
N THR A 227 -4.12 7.19 -7.20
CA THR A 227 -3.01 6.85 -8.11
C THR A 227 -2.42 5.49 -7.73
N PRO A 228 -1.76 4.78 -8.67
CA PRO A 228 -1.12 3.51 -8.39
C PRO A 228 -0.12 3.54 -7.22
N GLU A 229 0.68 4.59 -7.09
CA GLU A 229 1.66 4.73 -6.00
C GLU A 229 0.98 4.93 -4.65
N LEU A 230 -0.12 5.68 -4.61
CA LEU A 230 -0.88 5.90 -3.38
C LEU A 230 -1.63 4.63 -2.96
N ALA A 231 -2.14 3.85 -3.93
CA ALA A 231 -2.71 2.52 -3.67
C ALA A 231 -1.70 1.58 -2.99
N ARG A 232 -0.42 1.60 -3.41
CA ARG A 232 0.66 0.89 -2.70
C ARG A 232 0.85 1.42 -1.28
N GLY A 233 0.85 2.74 -1.08
CA GLY A 233 0.96 3.34 0.25
C GLY A 233 -0.15 2.88 1.20
N LEU A 234 -1.38 2.82 0.72
CA LEU A 234 -2.56 2.33 1.46
C LEU A 234 -2.44 0.84 1.79
N PHE A 235 -1.97 0.03 0.84
CA PHE A 235 -1.66 -1.38 1.09
C PHE A 235 -0.59 -1.55 2.19
N VAL A 236 0.48 -0.76 2.16
CA VAL A 236 1.54 -0.79 3.18
C VAL A 236 0.98 -0.42 4.55
N LEU A 237 0.12 0.60 4.64
CA LEU A 237 -0.56 1.00 5.88
C LEU A 237 -1.40 -0.16 6.43
N SER A 238 -2.20 -0.81 5.59
CA SER A 238 -3.00 -1.98 5.98
C SER A 238 -2.12 -3.14 6.47
N ARG A 239 -1.12 -3.54 5.68
CA ARG A 239 -0.24 -4.67 6.01
C ARG A 239 0.60 -4.42 7.26
N SER A 240 0.85 -3.16 7.61
CA SER A 240 1.56 -2.79 8.84
C SER A 240 0.82 -3.23 10.10
N VAL A 241 -0.51 -3.36 10.05
CA VAL A 241 -1.32 -3.86 11.19
C VAL A 241 -0.98 -5.34 11.46
N GLY A 242 -0.95 -6.18 10.43
CA GLY A 242 -0.55 -7.58 10.56
C GLY A 242 0.90 -7.72 11.01
N ILE A 243 1.82 -6.97 10.40
CA ILE A 243 3.24 -6.92 10.78
C ILE A 243 3.40 -6.60 12.28
N LEU A 244 2.70 -5.56 12.77
CA LEU A 244 2.70 -5.17 14.17
C LEU A 244 2.19 -6.29 15.08
N ALA A 245 1.04 -6.88 14.75
CA ALA A 245 0.43 -7.93 15.54
C ALA A 245 1.35 -9.17 15.66
N HIS A 246 1.93 -9.63 14.55
CA HIS A 246 2.84 -10.77 14.54
C HIS A 246 4.16 -10.48 15.29
N ALA A 247 4.71 -9.28 15.15
CA ALA A 247 5.91 -8.88 15.89
C ALA A 247 5.64 -8.81 17.41
N TRP A 248 4.48 -8.28 17.81
CA TRP A 248 4.07 -8.23 19.22
C TRP A 248 3.82 -9.62 19.81
N GLU A 249 3.13 -10.50 19.08
CA GLU A 249 2.94 -11.90 19.49
C GLU A 249 4.30 -12.58 19.70
N GLU A 250 5.23 -12.43 18.74
CA GLU A 250 6.54 -13.07 18.83
C GLU A 250 7.37 -12.56 20.02
N GLN A 251 7.29 -11.27 20.35
CA GLN A 251 7.96 -10.71 21.54
C GLN A 251 7.45 -11.34 22.84
N GLN A 252 6.15 -11.62 22.93
CA GLN A 252 5.55 -12.26 24.10
C GLN A 252 5.92 -13.74 24.23
N ALA A 253 6.25 -14.42 23.13
CA ALA A 253 6.63 -15.83 23.14
C ALA A 253 8.01 -16.10 23.80
N GLY A 254 8.84 -15.07 24.01
CA GLY A 254 10.16 -15.20 24.64
C GLY A 254 11.21 -15.96 23.82
N THR A 255 10.87 -16.35 22.58
CA THR A 255 11.81 -17.01 21.66
C THR A 255 12.94 -16.04 21.30
N ARG A 256 14.18 -16.54 21.29
CA ARG A 256 15.37 -15.76 20.93
C ARG A 256 16.01 -16.31 19.67
N ILE A 257 16.45 -15.41 18.79
CA ILE A 257 17.26 -15.72 17.60
C ILE A 257 16.54 -16.77 16.73
N LYS A 258 15.32 -16.43 16.30
CA LYS A 258 14.55 -17.25 15.36
C LYS A 258 15.19 -17.15 13.98
N GLY A 259 15.72 -18.27 13.51
CA GLY A 259 16.27 -18.41 12.16
C GLY A 259 15.19 -18.77 11.13
N PRO A 260 15.50 -18.65 9.83
CA PRO A 260 14.59 -19.01 8.74
C PRO A 260 14.44 -20.53 8.56
N VAL A 261 15.34 -21.32 9.14
CA VAL A 261 15.34 -22.79 9.08
C VAL A 261 15.30 -23.38 10.49
N PRO A 262 14.66 -24.56 10.68
CA PRO A 262 14.75 -25.30 11.93
C PRO A 262 16.20 -25.66 12.25
N ARG A 263 16.54 -25.75 13.55
CA ARG A 263 17.91 -26.10 14.00
C ARG A 263 18.40 -27.47 13.52
N SER A 264 17.47 -28.38 13.21
CA SER A 264 17.78 -29.71 12.67
C SER A 264 18.11 -29.71 11.18
N VAL A 265 17.92 -28.59 10.49
CA VAL A 265 18.16 -28.44 9.06
C VAL A 265 19.36 -27.52 8.87
N LEU A 266 20.43 -28.05 8.29
CA LEU A 266 21.57 -27.26 7.87
C LEU A 266 21.34 -26.78 6.44
N ALA A 267 21.76 -25.54 6.16
CA ALA A 267 21.85 -25.08 4.78
C ALA A 267 22.87 -25.94 4.03
N ASP A 268 22.52 -26.37 2.82
CA ASP A 268 23.44 -27.12 1.98
C ASP A 268 24.58 -26.21 1.50
N TYR A 269 25.77 -26.78 1.37
CA TYR A 269 26.96 -26.06 0.93
C TYR A 269 27.33 -26.53 -0.48
N THR A 270 27.13 -25.65 -1.46
CA THR A 270 27.41 -25.93 -2.88
C THR A 270 28.75 -25.35 -3.35
N GLY A 271 29.61 -24.94 -2.41
CA GLY A 271 30.92 -24.38 -2.71
C GLY A 271 32.00 -25.44 -2.94
N PRO A 272 33.28 -25.04 -3.13
CA PRO A 272 34.39 -25.98 -3.28
C PRO A 272 34.60 -26.84 -2.04
N ASP A 273 35.12 -28.06 -2.24
CA ASP A 273 35.54 -28.96 -1.17
C ASP A 273 36.48 -28.27 -0.16
N LEU A 274 36.51 -28.80 1.06
CA LEU A 274 37.41 -28.33 2.12
C LEU A 274 38.86 -28.35 1.62
N ARG A 275 39.50 -27.17 1.63
CA ARG A 275 40.86 -26.94 1.13
C ARG A 275 41.65 -26.09 2.10
N HIS A 276 42.97 -26.34 2.18
CA HIS A 276 43.89 -25.61 3.04
C HIS A 276 44.49 -24.41 2.30
N PRO A 277 44.79 -23.29 3.00
CA PRO A 277 45.54 -22.19 2.41
C PRO A 277 46.95 -22.65 2.01
N PRO A 278 47.56 -22.05 0.96
CA PRO A 278 48.95 -22.32 0.60
C PRO A 278 49.93 -21.81 1.66
N ASP A 279 51.12 -22.42 1.69
CA ASP A 279 52.25 -22.06 2.57
C ASP A 279 52.84 -20.67 2.27
#